data_AF-A0A1Q5D912-F1
#
_entry.id   AF-A0A1Q5D912-F1
#
_cell.length_a   1.000
_cell.length_b   1.000
_cell.length_c   1.000
_cell.angle_alpha   90.00
_cell.angle_beta   90.00
_cell.angle_gamma   90.00
#
_symmetry.space_group_name_H-M   'P 1'
#
loop_
_entity.id
_entity.type
_entity.pdbx_description
1 polymer ?
#
loop_
_entity_poly.entity_id
_entity_poly.type
_entity_poly.pdbx_seq_one_letter_code
_entity_poly.pdbx_strand_id
1 'polypeptide(L)'
;MSAALIAFLRARLDEREAAAAAAGGTSETWQAWGTGIYSASSADDDDAPPLVTTGPEVGGSDEDAARAAHIALHDPAQVLREVEATRGLLRQYAAPETGERPADALGRYVAGTQRTAVEMAVRHLAQAHAGHPDYQPEWRP
;
A
#
# COMPACT_ATOMS: atom_id res chain seq x y z
N MET A 1 15.98 14.48 3.41
CA MET A 1 15.97 13.05 3.00
C MET A 1 16.84 12.75 1.79
N SER A 2 17.39 11.53 1.67
CA SER A 2 18.19 11.11 0.52
C SER A 2 17.34 10.66 -0.67
N ALA A 3 17.84 10.91 -1.89
CA ALA A 3 17.23 10.38 -3.12
C ALA A 3 17.15 8.83 -3.11
N ALA A 4 18.06 8.19 -2.37
CA ALA A 4 18.09 6.74 -2.18
C ALA A 4 16.84 6.20 -1.46
N LEU A 5 16.36 6.87 -0.40
CA LEU A 5 15.14 6.46 0.30
C LEU A 5 13.91 6.48 -0.62
N ILE A 6 13.78 7.55 -1.42
CA ILE A 6 12.66 7.69 -2.37
C ILE A 6 12.73 6.59 -3.42
N ALA A 7 13.92 6.32 -3.98
CA ALA A 7 14.11 5.27 -4.96
C ALA A 7 13.77 3.88 -4.39
N PHE A 8 14.20 3.60 -3.16
CA PHE A 8 13.87 2.37 -2.44
C PHE A 8 12.35 2.19 -2.25
N LEU A 9 11.65 3.22 -1.76
CA LEU A 9 10.20 3.15 -1.59
C LEU A 9 9.46 2.99 -2.91
N ARG A 10 9.90 3.68 -3.97
CA ARG A 10 9.32 3.51 -5.31
C ARG A 10 9.45 2.07 -5.79
N ALA A 11 10.63 1.47 -5.67
CA ALA A 11 10.84 0.07 -6.06
C ALA A 11 9.90 -0.90 -5.33
N ARG A 12 9.70 -0.71 -4.02
CA ARG A 12 8.77 -1.53 -3.23
C ARG A 12 7.31 -1.30 -3.59
N LEU A 13 6.93 -0.07 -3.95
CA LEU A 13 5.58 0.23 -4.44
C LEU A 13 5.34 -0.37 -5.83
N ASP A 14 6.35 -0.37 -6.71
CA ASP A 14 6.27 -0.96 -8.05
C ASP A 14 6.11 -2.49 -7.96
N GLU A 15 6.81 -3.15 -7.04
CA GLU A 15 6.62 -4.58 -6.76
C GLU A 15 5.20 -4.91 -6.28
N ARG A 16 4.66 -4.09 -5.36
CA ARG A 16 3.29 -4.24 -4.86
C ARG A 16 2.26 -4.02 -5.96
N GLU A 17 2.46 -3.01 -6.80
CA GLU A 17 1.60 -2.75 -7.96
C GLU A 17 1.64 -3.92 -8.94
N ALA A 18 2.82 -4.42 -9.29
CA ALA A 18 2.97 -5.55 -10.20
C ALA A 18 2.31 -6.82 -9.66
N ALA A 19 2.48 -7.12 -8.37
CA ALA A 19 1.83 -8.25 -7.71
C ALA A 19 0.31 -8.11 -7.69
N ALA A 20 -0.22 -6.92 -7.35
CA ALA A 20 -1.65 -6.66 -7.35
C ALA A 20 -2.25 -6.74 -8.76
N ALA A 21 -1.57 -6.16 -9.77
CA ALA A 21 -2.00 -6.26 -11.16
C ALA A 21 -2.05 -7.72 -11.65
N ALA A 22 -1.05 -8.54 -11.29
CA ALA A 22 -1.02 -9.96 -11.62
C ALA A 22 -2.12 -10.77 -10.91
N ALA A 23 -2.58 -10.30 -9.74
CA ALA A 23 -3.61 -10.96 -8.94
C ALA A 23 -5.05 -10.56 -9.29
N GLY A 24 -5.29 -9.81 -10.39
CA GLY A 24 -6.63 -9.42 -10.85
C GLY A 24 -6.88 -7.92 -10.94
N GLY A 25 -5.95 -7.10 -10.43
CA GLY A 25 -5.99 -5.64 -10.57
C GLY A 25 -7.25 -4.99 -10.00
N THR A 26 -7.83 -4.02 -10.71
CA THR A 26 -9.04 -3.31 -10.24
C THR A 26 -10.35 -4.03 -10.54
N SER A 27 -10.30 -5.15 -11.26
CA SER A 27 -11.48 -5.87 -11.75
C SER A 27 -12.05 -6.86 -10.74
N GLU A 28 -11.30 -7.15 -9.68
CA GLU A 28 -11.68 -8.13 -8.67
C GLU A 28 -11.71 -7.48 -7.29
N THR A 29 -12.84 -7.65 -6.59
CA THR A 29 -12.93 -7.40 -5.15
C THR A 29 -12.99 -8.75 -4.48
N TRP A 30 -12.04 -9.06 -3.61
CA TRP A 30 -12.01 -10.34 -2.92
C TRP A 30 -12.87 -10.31 -1.66
N GLN A 31 -13.60 -11.40 -1.42
CA GLN A 31 -14.39 -11.60 -0.22
C GLN A 31 -14.03 -12.95 0.41
N ALA A 32 -13.87 -12.96 1.72
CA ALA A 32 -13.64 -14.18 2.48
C ALA A 32 -14.98 -14.78 2.93
N TRP A 33 -15.24 -16.04 2.57
CA TRP A 33 -16.37 -16.82 3.08
C TRP A 33 -15.88 -18.16 3.63
N GLY A 34 -16.01 -18.32 4.95
CA GLY A 34 -15.37 -19.42 5.67
C GLY A 34 -13.87 -19.40 5.43
N THR A 35 -13.34 -20.49 4.88
CA THR A 35 -11.90 -20.68 4.60
C THR A 35 -11.52 -20.36 3.16
N GLY A 36 -12.48 -19.91 2.35
CA GLY A 36 -12.32 -19.60 0.94
C GLY A 36 -12.31 -18.10 0.66
N ILE A 37 -11.67 -17.75 -0.45
CA ILE A 37 -11.62 -16.40 -1.00
C ILE A 37 -12.32 -16.45 -2.34
N TYR A 38 -13.29 -15.55 -2.53
CA TYR A 38 -14.15 -15.49 -3.70
C TYR A 38 -14.02 -14.12 -4.34
N SER A 39 -14.05 -14.07 -5.67
CA SER A 39 -14.14 -12.80 -6.38
C SER A 39 -15.58 -12.37 -6.43
N ALA A 40 -15.85 -11.15 -5.96
CA ALA A 40 -17.17 -10.54 -5.98
C ALA A 40 -17.55 -9.95 -7.34
N SER A 41 -16.84 -10.33 -8.43
CA SER A 41 -17.28 -9.99 -9.79
C SER A 41 -18.73 -10.43 -9.93
N SER A 42 -19.58 -9.54 -10.45
CA SER A 42 -21.04 -9.72 -10.59
C SER A 42 -21.36 -11.16 -10.97
N ALA A 43 -21.68 -11.97 -9.97
CA ALA A 43 -22.33 -13.22 -10.19
C ALA A 43 -23.64 -12.85 -10.89
N ASP A 44 -23.89 -13.43 -12.06
CA ASP A 44 -25.28 -13.55 -12.48
C ASP A 44 -26.02 -14.19 -11.29
N ASP A 45 -27.16 -13.61 -10.89
CA ASP A 45 -27.83 -13.78 -9.58
C ASP A 45 -28.04 -15.24 -9.09
N ASP A 46 -27.78 -16.26 -9.91
CA ASP A 46 -27.92 -17.69 -9.63
C ASP A 46 -26.60 -18.49 -9.50
N ASP A 47 -25.42 -17.92 -9.83
CA ASP A 47 -24.14 -18.63 -9.75
C ASP A 47 -23.35 -18.31 -8.48
N ALA A 48 -22.74 -19.34 -7.87
CA ALA A 48 -21.78 -19.14 -6.80
C ALA A 48 -20.57 -18.34 -7.35
N PRO A 49 -20.10 -17.29 -6.65
CA PRO A 49 -19.01 -16.47 -7.17
C PRO A 49 -17.73 -17.29 -7.37
N PRO A 50 -16.89 -16.89 -8.34
CA PRO A 50 -15.70 -17.64 -8.66
C PRO A 50 -14.75 -17.69 -7.47
N LEU A 51 -14.35 -18.93 -7.13
CA LEU A 51 -13.38 -19.21 -6.09
C LEU A 51 -11.98 -18.79 -6.56
N VAL A 52 -11.32 -17.90 -5.80
CA VAL A 52 -9.95 -17.44 -6.04
C VAL A 52 -8.95 -18.45 -5.45
N THR A 53 -9.11 -18.78 -4.16
CA THR A 53 -8.27 -19.77 -3.46
C THR A 53 -8.91 -20.21 -2.15
N THR A 54 -8.51 -21.37 -1.62
CA THR A 54 -8.96 -21.88 -0.31
C THR A 54 -7.77 -22.30 0.55
N GLY A 55 -7.96 -22.34 1.86
CA GLY A 55 -7.03 -22.96 2.79
C GLY A 55 -6.87 -24.48 2.60
N PRO A 56 -5.85 -25.10 3.20
CA PRO A 56 -5.66 -26.54 3.17
C PRO A 56 -6.71 -27.23 4.04
N GLU A 57 -7.55 -28.03 3.40
CA GLU A 57 -8.54 -28.96 3.96
C GLU A 57 -9.97 -28.46 4.27
N VAL A 58 -10.90 -29.34 3.87
CA VAL A 58 -12.34 -29.25 4.06
C VAL A 58 -12.65 -29.51 5.53
N GLY A 59 -13.19 -28.51 6.22
CA GLY A 59 -13.42 -28.50 7.67
C GLY A 59 -12.57 -27.47 8.44
N GLY A 60 -11.92 -26.55 7.72
CA GLY A 60 -10.87 -25.67 8.25
C GLY A 60 -11.24 -24.88 9.50
N SER A 61 -10.17 -24.58 10.23
CA SER A 61 -10.18 -24.00 11.57
C SER A 61 -10.56 -22.51 11.57
N ASP A 62 -10.81 -21.96 12.75
CA ASP A 62 -10.94 -20.49 12.93
C ASP A 62 -9.70 -19.75 12.41
N GLU A 63 -8.52 -20.38 12.43
CA GLU A 63 -7.28 -19.81 11.88
C GLU A 63 -7.31 -19.71 10.34
N ASP A 64 -7.91 -20.68 9.66
CA ASP A 64 -8.03 -20.67 8.20
C ASP A 64 -9.03 -19.61 7.73
N ALA A 65 -10.13 -19.44 8.48
CA ALA A 65 -11.06 -18.34 8.25
C ALA A 65 -10.40 -16.97 8.48
N ALA A 66 -9.59 -16.84 9.54
CA ALA A 66 -8.83 -15.62 9.79
C ALA A 66 -7.79 -15.35 8.68
N ARG A 67 -7.16 -16.39 8.13
CA ARG A 67 -6.23 -16.27 6.99
C ARG A 67 -6.96 -15.78 5.73
N ALA A 68 -8.13 -16.35 5.41
CA ALA A 68 -8.94 -15.91 4.28
C ALA A 68 -9.36 -14.44 4.43
N ALA A 69 -9.80 -14.05 5.63
CA ALA A 69 -10.15 -12.65 5.94
C ALA A 69 -8.95 -11.70 5.79
N HIS A 70 -7.76 -12.11 6.27
CA HIS A 70 -6.54 -11.32 6.11
C HIS A 70 -6.18 -11.11 4.63
N ILE A 71 -6.29 -12.16 3.79
CA ILE A 71 -5.99 -12.05 2.36
C ILE A 71 -7.04 -11.17 1.66
N ALA A 72 -8.33 -11.31 1.98
CA ALA A 72 -9.38 -10.48 1.40
C ALA A 72 -9.23 -8.98 1.74
N LEU A 73 -8.71 -8.63 2.92
CA LEU A 73 -8.37 -7.24 3.26
C LEU A 73 -7.26 -6.65 2.38
N HIS A 74 -6.43 -7.50 1.79
CA HIS A 74 -5.36 -7.13 0.87
C HIS A 74 -5.75 -7.46 -0.57
N ASP A 75 -7.02 -7.28 -0.93
CA ASP A 75 -7.48 -7.47 -2.29
C ASP A 75 -6.67 -6.59 -3.28
N PRO A 76 -6.47 -7.05 -4.52
CA PRO A 76 -5.69 -6.35 -5.53
C PRO A 76 -6.08 -4.88 -5.73
N ALA A 77 -7.38 -4.57 -5.77
CA ALA A 77 -7.87 -3.21 -5.96
C ALA A 77 -7.54 -2.32 -4.75
N GLN A 78 -7.62 -2.85 -3.52
CA GLN A 78 -7.21 -2.16 -2.31
C GLN A 78 -5.71 -1.87 -2.29
N VAL A 79 -4.88 -2.85 -2.65
CA VAL A 79 -3.42 -2.67 -2.71
C VAL A 79 -3.06 -1.57 -3.72
N LEU A 80 -3.71 -1.53 -4.89
CA LEU A 80 -3.49 -0.47 -5.88
C LEU A 80 -3.88 0.92 -5.36
N ARG A 81 -4.99 1.04 -4.62
CA ARG A 81 -5.39 2.31 -3.97
C ARG A 81 -4.34 2.78 -2.94
N GLU A 82 -3.82 1.86 -2.12
CA GLU A 82 -2.76 2.16 -1.16
C GLU A 82 -1.46 2.60 -1.82
N VAL A 83 -1.07 1.91 -2.91
CA VAL A 83 0.11 2.27 -3.70
C VAL A 83 -0.04 3.68 -4.26
N GLU A 84 -1.18 4.01 -4.85
CA GLU A 84 -1.39 5.34 -5.43
C GLU A 84 -1.43 6.43 -4.35
N ALA A 85 -2.06 6.18 -3.20
CA ALA A 85 -2.04 7.09 -2.07
C ALA A 85 -0.60 7.37 -1.58
N THR A 86 0.21 6.31 -1.49
CA THR A 86 1.62 6.42 -1.06
C THR A 86 2.46 7.17 -2.11
N ARG A 87 2.25 6.90 -3.40
CA ARG A 87 2.89 7.66 -4.50
C ARG A 87 2.50 9.13 -4.45
N GLY A 88 1.25 9.45 -4.13
CA GLY A 88 0.78 10.82 -3.90
C GLY A 88 1.58 11.55 -2.83
N LEU A 89 1.82 10.90 -1.69
CA LEU A 89 2.64 11.47 -0.61
C LEU A 89 4.10 11.67 -1.07
N LEU A 90 4.68 10.71 -1.80
CA LEU A 90 6.04 10.85 -2.34
C LEU A 90 6.16 11.98 -3.38
N ARG A 91 5.11 12.22 -4.18
CA ARG A 91 5.06 13.36 -5.11
C ARG A 91 5.03 14.69 -4.36
N GLN A 92 4.28 14.79 -3.26
CA GLN A 92 4.27 16.00 -2.43
C GLN A 92 5.65 16.28 -1.82
N TYR A 93 6.38 15.24 -1.41
CA TYR A 93 7.75 15.39 -0.92
C TYR A 93 8.73 15.82 -2.02
N ALA A 94 8.65 15.17 -3.19
CA ALA A 94 9.57 15.40 -4.30
C ALA A 94 9.25 16.67 -5.11
N ALA A 95 8.10 17.29 -4.87
CA ALA A 95 7.73 18.54 -5.52
C ALA A 95 8.80 19.60 -5.21
N PRO A 96 9.38 20.24 -6.24
CA PRO A 96 10.29 21.35 -6.01
C PRO A 96 9.56 22.44 -5.22
N GLU A 97 10.29 23.25 -4.45
CA GLU A 97 9.73 24.45 -3.80
C GLU A 97 9.42 25.51 -4.88
N THR A 98 8.55 25.20 -5.83
CA THR A 98 8.13 26.08 -6.94
C THR A 98 6.99 27.00 -6.55
N GLY A 99 6.46 26.88 -5.33
CA GLY A 99 5.61 27.90 -4.75
C GLY A 99 6.40 29.20 -4.56
N GLU A 100 5.75 30.33 -4.80
CA GLU A 100 6.27 31.64 -4.43
C GLU A 100 6.74 31.56 -2.98
N ARG A 101 8.05 31.74 -2.76
CA ARG A 101 8.64 31.56 -1.43
C ARG A 101 7.90 32.50 -0.48
N PRO A 102 7.29 32.02 0.61
CA PRO A 102 6.49 32.88 1.45
C PRO A 102 7.30 34.11 1.87
N ALA A 103 6.78 35.29 1.54
CA ALA A 103 7.48 36.55 1.74
C ALA A 103 7.68 36.84 3.24
N ASP A 104 6.75 36.39 4.08
CA ASP A 104 6.79 36.57 5.53
C ASP A 104 7.50 35.42 6.28
N ALA A 105 7.89 35.71 7.52
CA ALA A 105 8.58 34.75 8.37
C ALA A 105 7.67 33.58 8.78
N LEU A 106 6.36 33.82 8.94
CA LEU A 106 5.39 32.82 9.35
C LEU A 106 5.19 31.76 8.26
N GLY A 107 5.02 32.16 7.00
CA GLY A 107 4.88 31.22 5.89
C GLY A 107 6.14 30.38 5.67
N ARG A 108 7.34 30.95 5.85
CA ARG A 108 8.58 30.17 5.82
C ARG A 108 8.66 29.13 6.93
N TYR A 109 8.23 29.50 8.14
CA TYR A 109 8.19 28.58 9.27
C TYR A 109 7.20 27.42 9.01
N VAL A 110 5.99 27.73 8.56
CA VAL A 110 4.95 26.73 8.24
C VAL A 110 5.39 25.80 7.10
N ALA A 111 6.00 26.33 6.05
CA ALA A 111 6.54 25.50 4.96
C ALA A 111 7.64 24.55 5.46
N GLY A 112 8.52 25.04 6.35
CA GLY A 112 9.56 24.23 6.98
C GLY A 112 9.00 23.11 7.85
N THR A 113 8.01 23.39 8.69
CA THR A 113 7.39 22.37 9.55
C THR A 113 6.63 21.32 8.74
N GLN A 114 5.93 21.73 7.68
CA GLN A 114 5.24 20.82 6.78
C GLN A 114 6.23 19.85 6.09
N ARG A 115 7.36 20.37 5.60
CA ARG A 115 8.41 19.54 4.99
C ARG A 115 8.97 18.52 5.97
N THR A 116 9.25 18.92 7.21
CA THR A 116 9.72 18.01 8.27
C THR A 116 8.68 16.93 8.59
N ALA A 117 7.39 17.28 8.64
CA ALA A 117 6.33 16.32 8.90
C ALA A 117 6.20 15.26 7.78
N VAL A 118 6.28 15.69 6.51
CA VAL A 118 6.28 14.77 5.36
C VAL A 118 7.54 13.89 5.37
N GLU A 119 8.71 14.45 5.72
CA GLU A 119 9.93 13.67 5.89
C GLU A 119 9.78 12.58 6.97
N MET A 120 9.21 12.90 8.12
CA MET A 120 8.92 11.89 9.15
C MET A 120 7.96 10.81 8.65
N ALA A 121 6.89 11.19 7.97
CA ALA A 121 5.92 10.24 7.42
C ALA A 121 6.57 9.26 6.43
N VAL A 122 7.45 9.74 5.55
CA VAL A 122 8.16 8.91 4.57
C VAL A 122 9.12 7.93 5.25
N ARG A 123 9.81 8.33 6.34
CA ARG A 123 10.64 7.40 7.13
C ARG A 123 9.81 6.31 7.80
N HIS A 124 8.64 6.65 8.32
CA HIS A 124 7.71 5.68 8.90
C HIS A 124 7.18 4.68 7.85
N LEU A 125 6.94 5.12 6.62
CA LEU A 125 6.57 4.20 5.53
C LEU A 125 7.72 3.23 5.21
N ALA A 126 8.95 3.71 5.19
CA ALA A 126 10.11 2.85 4.95
C ALA A 126 10.36 1.84 6.07
N GLN A 127 9.96 2.16 7.30
CA GLN A 127 10.08 1.25 8.45
C GLN A 127 9.32 -0.07 8.23
N ALA A 128 8.22 -0.07 7.46
CA ALA A 128 7.50 -1.30 7.10
C ALA A 128 8.39 -2.30 6.31
N HIS A 129 9.47 -1.81 5.70
CA HIS A 129 10.42 -2.58 4.92
C HIS A 129 11.77 -2.76 5.64
N ALA A 130 11.84 -2.57 6.96
CA ALA A 130 13.09 -2.64 7.72
C ALA A 130 13.80 -4.01 7.66
N GLY A 131 13.09 -5.08 7.31
CA GLY A 131 13.66 -6.41 7.08
C GLY A 131 14.22 -6.64 5.66
N HIS A 132 14.07 -5.67 4.75
CA HIS A 132 14.56 -5.81 3.38
C HIS A 132 16.09 -5.65 3.32
N PRO A 133 16.84 -6.46 2.55
CA PRO A 133 18.31 -6.36 2.48
C PRO A 133 18.83 -4.99 2.04
N ASP A 134 18.14 -4.33 1.10
CA ASP A 134 18.49 -2.97 0.65
C ASP A 134 18.09 -1.85 1.62
N TYR A 135 17.43 -2.18 2.74
CA TYR A 135 17.04 -1.18 3.74
C TYR A 135 18.27 -0.62 4.46
N GLN A 136 18.41 0.70 4.51
CA GLN A 136 19.50 1.33 5.24
C GLN A 136 19.06 1.80 6.63
N PRO A 137 19.81 1.48 7.70
CA PRO A 137 19.46 1.88 9.07
C PRO A 137 19.27 3.39 9.29
N GLU A 138 19.93 4.23 8.48
CA GLU A 138 19.80 5.69 8.49
C GLU A 138 18.39 6.20 8.10
N TRP A 139 17.57 5.34 7.48
CA TRP A 139 16.19 5.65 7.10
C TRP A 139 15.19 5.45 8.24
N ARG A 140 15.64 4.95 9.38
CA ARG A 140 14.80 4.85 10.58
C ARG A 140 14.28 6.25 10.97
N PRO A 141 13.02 6.34 11.43
CA PRO A 141 12.48 7.57 12.02
C PRO A 141 13.31 8.07 13.19
#